data_AF-A0A7H4MHI9-F1
#
_entry.id   AF-A0A7H4MHI9-F1
#
_cell.length_a   1.000
_cell.length_b   1.000
_cell.length_c   1.000
_cell.angle_alpha   90.00
_cell.angle_beta   90.00
_cell.angle_gamma   90.00
#
_symmetry.space_group_name_H-M   'P 1'
#
loop_
_entity.id
_entity.type
_entity.pdbx_description
1 polymer ?
#
loop_
_entity_poly.entity_id
_entity_poly.type
_entity_poly.pdbx_seq_one_letter_code
_entity_poly.pdbx_strand_id
1 'polypeptide(L)'
;MSANDLALKFSNTPVEQLIGILPVLEVKEALRDEVEEDVLDEVWTEHNFEMEAMGEQVDETARLARKFELIAESFGTAIKLALTQQHQEAQATLIKVLEEYPGYGKEPAEAS
;
A
#
# COMPACT_ATOMS: atom_id res chain seq x y z
N MET A 1 -52.93 10.01 22.03
CA MET A 1 -52.44 10.92 20.98
C MET A 1 -51.63 12.00 21.65
N SER A 2 -50.43 12.31 21.16
CA SER A 2 -49.58 13.34 21.78
C SER A 2 -50.09 14.75 21.44
N ALA A 3 -49.73 15.75 22.25
CA ALA A 3 -50.13 17.14 22.03
C ALA A 3 -49.65 17.67 20.65
N ASN A 4 -48.51 17.19 20.17
CA ASN A 4 -47.98 17.55 18.85
C ASN A 4 -48.79 16.93 17.71
N ASP A 5 -49.30 15.71 17.88
CA ASP A 5 -50.15 15.05 16.88
C ASP A 5 -51.50 15.79 16.71
N LEU A 6 -52.00 16.39 17.79
CA LEU A 6 -53.22 17.20 17.77
C LEU A 6 -52.96 18.58 17.13
N ALA A 7 -51.81 19.21 17.42
CA ALA A 7 -51.42 20.48 16.82
C ALA A 7 -51.27 20.38 15.29
N LEU A 8 -50.67 19.29 14.78
CA LEU A 8 -50.51 19.06 13.34
C LEU A 8 -51.85 18.78 12.63
N LYS A 9 -52.77 18.06 13.27
CA LYS A 9 -54.06 17.68 12.66
C LYS A 9 -55.13 18.76 12.70
N PHE A 10 -55.10 19.65 13.68
CA PHE A 10 -56.18 20.61 13.92
C PHE A 10 -55.78 22.09 13.76
N SER A 11 -54.53 22.40 13.38
CA SER A 11 -54.17 23.79 13.08
C SER A 11 -54.56 24.16 11.64
N ASN A 12 -55.16 25.34 11.46
CA ASN A 12 -55.37 25.97 10.16
C ASN A 12 -54.13 26.77 9.70
N THR A 13 -52.96 26.49 10.27
CA THR A 13 -51.72 27.22 10.05
C THR A 13 -51.04 26.70 8.77
N PRO A 14 -50.48 27.56 7.90
CA PRO A 14 -49.74 27.12 6.71
C PRO A 14 -48.63 26.12 7.07
N VAL A 15 -48.35 25.13 6.21
CA VAL A 15 -47.39 24.02 6.45
C VAL A 15 -46.01 24.54 6.84
N GLU A 16 -45.62 25.69 6.32
CA GLU A 16 -44.36 26.37 6.59
C GLU A 16 -44.23 26.81 8.06
N GLN A 17 -45.35 27.01 8.77
CA GLN A 17 -45.41 27.34 10.20
C GLN A 17 -45.64 26.10 11.08
N LEU A 18 -45.85 24.92 10.47
CA LEU A 18 -45.99 23.62 11.15
C LEU A 18 -44.67 22.86 11.22
N ILE A 19 -43.68 23.25 10.42
CA ILE A 19 -42.32 22.72 10.50
C ILE A 19 -41.63 23.44 11.66
N GLY A 20 -41.22 22.67 12.67
CA GLY A 20 -40.45 23.23 13.79
C GLY A 20 -39.19 23.91 13.27
N ILE A 21 -38.98 25.18 13.64
CA ILE A 21 -37.74 25.89 13.36
C ILE A 21 -36.68 25.29 14.28
N LEU A 22 -35.75 24.51 13.72
CA LEU A 22 -34.63 23.98 14.49
C LEU A 22 -33.56 25.07 14.67
N PRO A 23 -33.07 25.33 15.88
CA PRO A 23 -31.96 26.24 16.11
C PRO A 23 -30.73 25.85 15.29
N VAL A 24 -30.02 26.85 14.75
CA VAL A 24 -28.81 26.63 13.92
C VAL A 24 -27.74 25.81 14.66
N LEU A 25 -27.67 25.91 15.99
CA LEU A 25 -26.74 25.10 16.79
C LEU A 25 -27.09 23.60 16.76
N GLU A 26 -28.37 23.26 16.91
CA GLU A 26 -28.82 21.86 16.84
C GLU A 26 -28.60 21.26 15.45
N VAL A 27 -28.81 22.04 14.38
CA VAL A 27 -28.51 21.62 13.01
C VAL A 27 -27.01 21.39 12.82
N LYS A 28 -26.17 22.29 13.35
CA LYS A 28 -24.71 22.18 13.25
C LYS A 28 -24.15 20.99 14.02
N GLU A 29 -24.68 20.72 15.21
CA GLU A 29 -24.27 19.57 16.01
C GLU A 29 -24.68 18.27 15.31
N ALA A 30 -25.93 18.18 14.82
CA ALA A 30 -26.39 17.00 14.09
C ALA A 30 -25.57 16.73 12.82
N LEU A 31 -25.22 17.77 12.05
CA LEU A 31 -24.39 17.63 10.86
C LEU A 31 -22.91 17.39 11.18
N ARG A 32 -22.44 17.86 12.34
CA ARG A 32 -21.03 17.69 12.73
C ARG A 32 -20.69 16.22 12.87
N ASP A 33 -21.54 15.45 13.50
CA ASP A 33 -21.26 14.04 13.76
C ASP A 33 -21.23 13.23 12.44
N GLU A 34 -22.16 13.51 11.51
CA GLU A 34 -22.20 12.89 10.18
C GLU A 34 -20.96 13.27 9.33
N VAL A 35 -20.61 14.56 9.29
CA VAL A 35 -19.44 15.03 8.53
C VAL A 35 -18.13 14.56 9.17
N GLU A 36 -18.06 14.47 10.50
CA GLU A 36 -16.87 13.99 11.21
C GLU A 36 -16.59 12.52 10.89
N GLU A 37 -17.63 11.67 10.87
CA GLU A 37 -17.51 10.27 10.45
C GLU A 37 -17.08 10.15 8.99
N ASP A 38 -17.74 10.86 8.07
CA ASP A 38 -17.41 10.83 6.64
C ASP A 38 -15.96 11.27 6.37
N VAL A 39 -15.53 12.36 7.01
CA VAL A 39 -14.15 12.87 6.84
C VAL A 39 -13.13 11.92 7.45
N LEU A 40 -13.42 11.35 8.63
CA LEU A 40 -12.53 10.38 9.25
C LEU A 40 -12.40 9.12 8.39
N ASP A 41 -13.49 8.61 7.84
CA ASP A 41 -13.49 7.43 7.00
C ASP A 41 -12.77 7.68 5.67
N GLU A 42 -12.96 8.83 5.04
CA GLU A 42 -12.25 9.20 3.81
C GLU A 42 -10.74 9.32 4.05
N VAL A 43 -10.33 10.07 5.09
CA VAL A 43 -8.92 10.24 5.45
C VAL A 43 -8.28 8.91 5.84
N TRP A 44 -8.99 8.08 6.61
CA TRP A 44 -8.52 6.75 6.98
C TRP A 44 -8.34 5.85 5.76
N THR A 45 -9.29 5.90 4.83
CA THR A 45 -9.24 5.13 3.59
C THR A 45 -8.07 5.55 2.71
N GLU A 46 -7.89 6.86 2.48
CA GLU A 46 -6.77 7.40 1.71
C GLU A 46 -5.43 7.02 2.35
N HIS A 47 -5.30 7.18 3.67
CA HIS A 47 -4.09 6.80 4.38
C HIS A 47 -3.76 5.30 4.28
N ASN A 48 -4.78 4.43 4.36
CA ASN A 48 -4.56 2.99 4.16
C ASN A 48 -4.07 2.67 2.76
N PHE A 49 -4.61 3.32 1.72
CA PHE A 49 -4.13 3.14 0.36
C PHE A 49 -2.66 3.57 0.20
N GLU A 50 -2.26 4.69 0.80
CA GLU A 50 -0.86 5.12 0.81
C GLU A 50 0.05 4.10 1.53
N MET A 51 -0.40 3.58 2.67
CA MET A 51 0.32 2.58 3.45
C MET A 51 0.46 1.25 2.69
N GLU A 52 -0.58 0.81 1.98
CA GLU A 52 -0.53 -0.38 1.11
C GLU A 52 0.46 -0.18 -0.03
N ALA A 53 0.39 0.95 -0.73
CA ALA A 53 1.32 1.27 -1.82
C ALA A 53 2.78 1.32 -1.35
N MET A 54 3.02 1.91 -0.17
CA MET A 54 4.35 1.92 0.44
C MET A 54 4.79 0.50 0.86
N GLY A 55 3.88 -0.31 1.40
CA GLY A 55 4.11 -1.72 1.72
C GLY A 55 4.56 -2.53 0.51
N GLU A 56 3.86 -2.39 -0.62
CA GLU A 56 4.23 -3.06 -1.88
C GLU A 56 5.63 -2.64 -2.36
N GLN A 57 5.99 -1.36 -2.25
CA GLN A 57 7.33 -0.88 -2.62
C GLN A 57 8.42 -1.49 -1.73
N VAL A 58 8.17 -1.59 -0.42
CA VAL A 58 9.09 -2.21 0.53
C VAL A 58 9.24 -3.70 0.23
N ASP A 59 8.13 -4.40 -0.06
CA ASP A 59 8.15 -5.82 -0.40
C ASP A 59 8.89 -6.09 -1.71
N GLU A 60 8.70 -5.26 -2.74
CA GLU A 60 9.44 -5.38 -3.99
C GLU A 60 10.94 -5.12 -3.78
N THR A 61 11.29 -4.12 -2.96
CA THR A 61 12.67 -3.84 -2.58
C THR A 61 13.28 -5.00 -1.81
N ALA A 62 12.54 -5.59 -0.87
CA ALA A 62 12.97 -6.77 -0.11
C ALA A 62 13.13 -8.00 -1.02
N ARG A 63 12.25 -8.16 -2.02
CA ARG A 63 12.34 -9.23 -3.02
C ARG A 63 13.60 -9.09 -3.88
N LEU A 64 13.92 -7.87 -4.30
CA LEU A 64 15.16 -7.57 -5.02
C LEU A 64 16.38 -7.85 -4.14
N ALA A 65 16.38 -7.42 -2.88
CA ALA A 65 17.47 -7.68 -1.94
C ALA A 65 17.71 -9.19 -1.75
N ARG A 66 16.65 -10.00 -1.54
CA ARG A 66 16.75 -11.46 -1.45
C ARG A 66 17.32 -12.10 -2.71
N LYS A 67 16.97 -11.58 -3.89
CA LYS A 67 17.55 -12.05 -5.16
C LYS A 67 19.05 -11.79 -5.20
N PHE A 68 19.51 -10.62 -4.74
CA PHE A 68 20.94 -10.33 -4.63
C PHE A 68 21.66 -11.22 -3.62
N GLU A 69 21.04 -11.48 -2.46
CA GLU A 69 21.59 -12.41 -1.46
C GLU A 69 21.78 -13.81 -2.06
N LEU A 70 20.78 -14.35 -2.75
CA LEU A 70 20.86 -15.66 -3.40
C LEU A 70 21.99 -15.71 -4.43
N ILE A 71 22.15 -14.66 -5.24
CA ILE A 71 23.25 -14.55 -6.20
C ILE A 71 24.60 -14.51 -5.48
N ALA A 72 24.73 -13.69 -4.43
CA ALA A 72 25.98 -13.60 -3.67
C ALA A 72 26.35 -14.94 -3.00
N GLU A 73 25.36 -15.68 -2.47
CA GLU A 73 25.54 -17.00 -1.89
C GLU A 73 25.97 -18.04 -2.94
N SER A 74 25.38 -18.01 -4.14
CA SER A 74 25.75 -18.93 -5.22
C SER A 74 27.20 -18.70 -5.67
N PHE A 75 27.60 -17.44 -5.86
CA PHE A 75 28.98 -17.07 -6.16
C PHE A 75 29.93 -17.47 -5.03
N GLY A 76 29.59 -17.16 -3.77
CA GLY A 76 30.41 -17.52 -2.62
C GLY A 76 30.62 -19.04 -2.49
N THR A 77 29.57 -19.82 -2.77
CA THR A 77 29.63 -21.29 -2.77
C THR A 77 30.49 -21.82 -3.91
N ALA A 78 30.33 -21.28 -5.11
CA ALA A 78 31.12 -21.66 -6.28
C ALA A 78 32.62 -21.37 -6.09
N ILE A 79 32.97 -20.22 -5.50
CA ILE A 79 34.35 -19.86 -5.16
C ILE A 79 34.92 -20.85 -4.13
N LYS A 80 34.18 -21.15 -3.06
CA LYS A 80 34.61 -22.14 -2.06
C LYS A 80 34.84 -23.52 -2.68
N LEU A 81 33.96 -23.94 -3.59
CA LEU A 81 34.12 -25.20 -4.32
C LEU A 81 35.33 -25.19 -5.24
N ALA A 82 35.50 -24.13 -6.03
CA ALA A 82 36.61 -23.95 -6.97
C ALA A 82 37.98 -24.02 -6.27
N LEU A 83 38.10 -23.49 -5.05
CA LEU A 83 39.33 -23.58 -4.25
C LEU A 83 39.73 -25.02 -3.88
N THR A 84 38.80 -25.98 -3.96
CA THR A 84 39.07 -27.40 -3.66
C THR A 84 39.33 -28.26 -4.90
N GLN A 85 39.15 -27.70 -6.09
CA GLN A 85 39.22 -28.39 -7.37
C GLN A 85 40.55 -28.14 -8.10
N GLN A 86 40.87 -28.97 -9.10
CA GLN A 86 41.96 -28.68 -10.02
C GLN A 86 41.58 -27.52 -10.94
N HIS A 87 42.58 -26.81 -11.45
CA HIS A 87 42.41 -25.55 -12.19
C HIS A 87 41.32 -25.58 -13.28
N GLN A 88 41.29 -26.65 -14.08
CA GLN A 88 40.34 -26.79 -15.19
C GLN A 88 38.89 -26.98 -14.72
N GLU A 89 38.69 -27.74 -13.63
CA GLU A 89 37.38 -27.97 -13.02
C GLU A 89 36.90 -26.74 -12.24
N ALA A 90 37.82 -26.06 -11.54
CA ALA A 90 37.57 -24.80 -10.86
C ALA A 90 37.09 -23.72 -11.84
N GLN A 91 37.76 -23.61 -12.99
CA GLN A 91 37.39 -22.67 -14.04
C GLN A 91 36.00 -22.98 -14.60
N ALA A 92 35.70 -24.25 -14.89
CA ALA A 92 34.37 -24.65 -15.37
C ALA A 92 33.26 -24.34 -14.34
N THR A 93 33.51 -24.58 -13.06
CA THR A 93 32.57 -24.28 -11.96
C THR A 93 32.27 -22.78 -11.86
N LEU A 94 33.28 -21.92 -11.98
CA LEU A 94 33.10 -20.47 -11.93
C LEU A 94 32.39 -19.92 -13.17
N ILE A 95 32.74 -20.41 -14.37
CA ILE A 95 32.06 -20.05 -15.62
C ILE A 95 30.58 -20.40 -15.55
N LYS A 96 30.24 -21.59 -15.03
CA LYS A 96 28.85 -22.02 -14.89
C LYS A 96 28.00 -21.03 -14.07
N VAL A 97 28.53 -20.53 -12.96
CA VAL A 97 27.79 -19.57 -12.12
C VAL A 97 27.71 -18.19 -12.76
N LEU A 98 28.72 -17.79 -13.54
CA LEU A 98 28.66 -16.58 -14.37
C LEU A 98 27.61 -16.67 -15.49
N GLU A 99 27.47 -17.83 -16.14
CA GLU A 99 26.42 -18.05 -17.15
C GLU A 99 25.02 -18.09 -16.54
N GLU A 100 24.88 -18.67 -15.34
CA GLU A 100 23.61 -18.74 -14.62
C GLU A 100 23.17 -17.36 -14.08
N TYR A 101 24.13 -16.54 -13.64
CA TYR A 101 23.91 -15.20 -13.10
C TYR A 101 24.86 -14.18 -13.76
N PRO A 102 24.57 -13.73 -15.00
CA PRO A 102 25.46 -12.85 -15.77
C PRO A 102 25.62 -11.43 -15.20
N GLY A 103 25.14 -11.16 -13.99
CA GLY A 103 25.21 -9.86 -13.32
C GLY A 103 24.50 -8.72 -14.07
N TYR A 104 24.49 -7.54 -13.45
CA TYR A 104 24.27 -6.26 -14.14
C TYR A 104 25.59 -5.86 -14.81
N GLY A 105 26.00 -6.62 -15.83
CA GLY A 105 27.34 -6.52 -16.38
C GLY A 105 27.54 -7.48 -17.52
N LYS A 106 26.68 -7.39 -18.55
CA LYS A 106 27.14 -7.77 -19.90
C LYS A 106 28.49 -7.06 -20.09
N GLU A 107 29.55 -7.81 -20.39
CA GLU A 107 30.73 -7.18 -20.95
C GLU A 107 30.26 -6.31 -22.13
N PRO A 108 30.68 -5.04 -22.21
CA PRO A 108 30.33 -4.22 -23.37
C PRO A 108 30.76 -4.98 -24.61
N ALA A 109 29.85 -5.14 -25.57
CA ALA A 109 30.19 -5.78 -26.83
C ALA A 109 31.45 -5.11 -27.38
N GLU A 110 32.51 -5.90 -27.64
CA GLU A 110 33.77 -5.38 -28.17
C GLU A 110 33.45 -4.44 -29.35
N ALA A 111 33.90 -3.19 -29.24
CA ALA A 111 33.69 -2.20 -30.28
C ALA A 111 34.41 -2.68 -31.55
N SER A 112 33.62 -3.09 -32.56
CA SER A 112 34.10 -3.43 -33.90
C SER A 112 34.47 -2.19 -34.71
#